data_AF-A0AAD0ADJ7-F1
#
_entry.id   AF-A0AAD0ADJ7-F1
#
_cell.length_a   1.000
_cell.length_b   1.000
_cell.length_c   1.000
_cell.angle_alpha   90.00
_cell.angle_beta   90.00
_cell.angle_gamma   90.00
#
_symmetry.space_group_name_H-M   'P 1'
#
loop_
_entity.id
_entity.type
_entity.pdbx_description
1 polymer ?
#
loop_
_entity_poly.entity_id
_entity_poly.type
_entity_poly.pdbx_seq_one_letter_code
_entity_poly.pdbx_strand_id
1 'polypeptide(L)'
;MTQISVQKNTIQSRDQLRAKHALKAIEDLKSQNADSAKVKSAVSGLPAMIHMNGLGHAFAFFMSDVKNFPERQKIVNIVFDWLSHEAKVLDKAGLTALSAITQTDLQTYQIAQQEAQAYLLWLKKFARALLTDDKGE
;
A
#
# COMPACT_ATOMS: atom_id res chain seq x y z
N MET A 1 35.65 -16.70 32.62
CA MET A 1 34.23 -16.31 32.53
C MET A 1 33.88 -16.23 31.05
N THR A 2 33.19 -17.24 30.53
CA THR A 2 32.86 -17.30 29.09
C THR A 2 31.61 -16.46 28.85
N GLN A 3 31.76 -15.32 28.18
CA GLN A 3 30.61 -14.52 27.76
C GLN A 3 29.92 -15.24 26.61
N ILE A 4 28.70 -15.72 26.86
CA ILE A 4 27.80 -16.22 25.83
C ILE A 4 27.18 -14.98 25.17
N SER A 5 27.65 -14.62 23.98
CA SER A 5 27.01 -13.62 23.13
C SER A 5 25.70 -14.20 22.59
N VAL A 6 24.57 -13.75 23.12
CA VAL A 6 23.24 -14.12 22.60
C VAL A 6 23.08 -13.47 21.22
N GLN A 7 23.04 -14.29 20.17
CA GLN A 7 22.71 -13.83 18.82
C GLN A 7 21.29 -13.23 18.84
N LYS A 8 21.19 -11.90 18.70
CA LYS A 8 19.89 -11.20 18.65
C LYS A 8 19.16 -11.65 17.39
N ASN A 9 18.06 -12.37 17.53
CA ASN A 9 17.24 -12.79 16.41
C ASN A 9 16.52 -11.56 15.82
N THR A 10 16.84 -11.16 14.59
CA THR A 10 16.41 -9.91 13.95
C THR A 10 15.23 -10.05 13.00
N ILE A 11 14.53 -11.20 13.03
CA ILE A 11 13.42 -11.48 12.10
C ILE A 11 12.23 -10.57 12.44
N GLN A 12 11.81 -9.75 11.47
CA GLN A 12 10.61 -8.92 11.59
C GLN A 12 9.36 -9.72 11.23
N SER A 13 8.26 -9.48 11.93
CA SER A 13 6.96 -10.05 11.55
C SER A 13 6.44 -9.41 10.25
N ARG A 14 5.53 -10.10 9.55
CA ARG A 14 4.92 -9.55 8.34
C ARG A 14 4.16 -8.24 8.61
N ASP A 15 3.54 -8.10 9.78
CA ASP A 15 2.92 -6.84 10.19
C ASP A 15 3.94 -5.72 10.44
N GLN A 16 5.11 -6.03 11.01
CA GLN A 16 6.18 -5.05 11.14
C GLN A 16 6.70 -4.59 9.78
N LEU A 17 6.81 -5.49 8.80
CA LEU A 17 7.20 -5.14 7.43
C LEU A 17 6.14 -4.25 6.76
N ARG A 18 4.85 -4.62 6.85
CA ARG A 18 3.74 -3.78 6.36
C ARG A 18 3.78 -2.40 6.98
N ALA A 19 3.92 -2.34 8.31
CA ALA A 19 3.95 -1.08 9.04
C ALA A 19 5.14 -0.21 8.62
N LYS A 20 6.34 -0.80 8.51
CA LYS A 20 7.57 -0.10 8.09
C LYS A 20 7.42 0.50 6.68
N HIS A 21 6.94 -0.30 5.73
CA HIS A 21 6.74 0.16 4.36
C HIS A 21 5.65 1.23 4.27
N ALA A 22 4.51 1.02 4.94
CA ALA A 22 3.41 1.98 4.96
C ALA A 22 3.80 3.31 5.62
N LEU A 23 4.56 3.28 6.72
CA LEU A 23 5.07 4.47 7.39
C LEU A 23 5.90 5.31 6.41
N LYS A 24 6.92 4.69 5.80
CA LYS A 24 7.79 5.34 4.82
C LYS A 24 6.97 5.94 3.67
N ALA A 25 6.01 5.19 3.12
CA ALA A 25 5.19 5.65 2.01
C ALA A 25 4.35 6.89 2.37
N ILE A 26 3.81 6.97 3.59
CA ILE A 26 3.06 8.15 4.05
C ILE A 26 3.99 9.33 4.31
N GLU A 27 5.17 9.11 4.89
CA GLU A 27 6.20 10.15 5.08
C GLU A 27 6.67 10.72 3.74
N ASP A 28 6.88 9.87 2.73
CA ASP A 28 7.25 10.27 1.37
C ASP A 28 6.12 11.09 0.72
N LEU A 29 4.85 10.71 0.90
CA LEU A 29 3.72 11.51 0.42
C LEU A 29 3.64 12.88 1.10
N LYS A 30 3.92 12.93 2.40
CA LYS A 30 3.98 14.17 3.17
C LYS A 30 5.10 15.08 2.68
N SER A 31 6.31 14.56 2.46
CA SER A 31 7.45 15.34 1.98
C SER A 31 7.24 15.88 0.56
N GLN A 32 6.44 15.19 -0.24
CA GLN A 32 6.02 15.63 -1.59
C GLN A 32 4.83 16.62 -1.57
N ASN A 33 4.37 17.07 -0.40
CA ASN A 33 3.20 17.93 -0.23
C ASN A 33 1.95 17.38 -0.94
N ALA A 34 1.74 16.06 -0.89
CA ALA A 34 0.49 15.47 -1.39
C ALA A 34 -0.70 15.99 -0.57
N ASP A 35 -1.85 16.19 -1.20
CA ASP A 35 -3.06 16.66 -0.52
C ASP A 35 -3.51 15.63 0.54
N SER A 36 -3.29 15.97 1.82
CA SER A 36 -3.60 15.13 2.97
C SER A 36 -5.03 14.59 2.97
N ALA A 37 -6.00 15.44 2.63
CA ALA A 37 -7.42 15.06 2.63
C ALA A 37 -7.71 14.06 1.51
N LYS A 38 -7.15 14.27 0.32
CA LYS A 38 -7.28 13.34 -0.81
C LYS A 38 -6.55 12.02 -0.55
N VAL A 39 -5.37 12.04 0.07
CA VAL A 39 -4.66 10.82 0.48
C VAL A 39 -5.50 10.03 1.49
N LYS A 40 -5.99 10.68 2.56
CA LYS A 40 -6.86 10.04 3.58
C LYS A 40 -8.12 9.43 2.96
N SER A 41 -8.73 10.15 2.01
CA SER A 41 -9.89 9.66 1.24
C SER A 41 -9.54 8.41 0.42
N ALA A 42 -8.44 8.44 -0.33
CA ALA A 42 -7.99 7.33 -1.16
C ALA A 42 -7.68 6.06 -0.33
N VAL A 43 -6.89 6.17 0.74
CA VAL A 43 -6.55 5.01 1.61
C VAL A 43 -7.75 4.48 2.39
N SER A 44 -8.80 5.29 2.57
CA SER A 44 -10.04 4.85 3.22
C SER A 44 -11.00 4.18 2.23
N GLY A 45 -11.04 4.65 0.98
CA GLY A 45 -11.96 4.14 -0.05
C GLY A 45 -11.48 2.87 -0.75
N LEU A 46 -10.16 2.73 -0.99
CA LEU A 46 -9.62 1.61 -1.74
C LEU A 46 -9.96 0.24 -1.11
N PRO A 47 -9.84 0.02 0.22
CA PRO A 47 -10.20 -1.25 0.85
C PRO A 47 -11.66 -1.66 0.61
N ALA A 48 -12.59 -0.71 0.71
CA ALA A 48 -14.01 -0.96 0.49
C ALA A 48 -14.27 -1.38 -0.96
N MET A 49 -13.63 -0.70 -1.92
CA MET A 49 -13.78 -1.02 -3.33
C MET A 49 -13.17 -2.39 -3.69
N ILE A 50 -12.03 -2.75 -3.11
CA ILE A 50 -11.44 -4.09 -3.27
C ILE A 50 -12.40 -5.16 -2.72
N HIS A 51 -13.01 -4.92 -1.56
CA HIS A 51 -13.95 -5.87 -0.96
C HIS A 51 -15.19 -6.08 -1.84
N MET A 52 -15.73 -5.02 -2.44
CA MET A 52 -16.95 -5.09 -3.25
C MET A 52 -16.71 -5.61 -4.67
N ASN A 53 -15.65 -5.15 -5.33
CA ASN A 53 -15.46 -5.33 -6.78
C ASN A 53 -14.18 -6.11 -7.14
N GLY A 54 -13.38 -6.48 -6.15
CA GLY A 54 -12.08 -7.12 -6.35
C GLY A 54 -10.93 -6.15 -6.65
N LEU A 55 -9.71 -6.65 -6.53
CA LEU A 55 -8.48 -5.88 -6.68
C LEU A 55 -8.32 -5.20 -8.05
N GLY A 56 -8.56 -5.95 -9.13
CA GLY A 56 -8.38 -5.45 -10.50
C GLY A 56 -9.30 -4.29 -10.84
N HIS A 57 -10.60 -4.42 -10.53
CA HIS A 57 -11.57 -3.35 -10.74
C HIS A 57 -11.21 -2.12 -9.89
N ALA A 58 -10.87 -2.33 -8.62
CA ALA A 58 -10.55 -1.23 -7.72
C ALA A 58 -9.33 -0.42 -8.21
N PHE A 59 -8.29 -1.10 -8.70
CA PHE A 59 -7.12 -0.43 -9.28
C PHE A 59 -7.50 0.31 -10.57
N ALA A 60 -8.26 -0.31 -11.48
CA ALA A 60 -8.69 0.34 -12.71
C ALA A 60 -9.50 1.61 -12.43
N PHE A 61 -10.43 1.56 -11.47
CA PHE A 61 -11.21 2.73 -11.07
C PHE A 61 -10.35 3.84 -10.44
N PHE A 62 -9.41 3.49 -9.56
CA PHE A 62 -8.52 4.48 -8.95
C PHE A 62 -7.58 5.14 -9.97
N MET A 63 -7.28 4.45 -11.07
CA MET A 63 -6.43 4.94 -12.15
C MET A 63 -7.20 5.62 -13.30
N SER A 64 -8.54 5.64 -13.30
CA SER A 64 -9.33 6.15 -14.43
C SER A 64 -9.33 7.67 -14.57
N ASP A 65 -9.11 8.40 -13.47
CA ASP A 65 -9.14 9.87 -13.43
C ASP A 65 -7.97 10.46 -12.64
N VAL A 66 -6.75 10.20 -13.15
CA VAL A 66 -5.49 10.67 -12.54
C VAL A 66 -5.38 12.19 -12.55
N LYS A 67 -5.99 12.87 -13.53
CA LYS A 67 -5.89 14.35 -13.64
C LYS A 67 -6.56 15.04 -12.46
N ASN A 68 -7.73 14.55 -12.05
CA ASN A 68 -8.48 15.15 -10.93
C ASN A 68 -8.10 14.53 -9.58
N PHE A 69 -7.68 13.27 -9.58
CA PHE A 69 -7.37 12.48 -8.38
C PHE A 69 -5.99 11.80 -8.44
N PRO A 70 -4.89 12.56 -8.57
CA PRO A 70 -3.55 11.99 -8.68
C PRO A 70 -3.16 11.15 -7.45
N GLU A 71 -3.68 11.46 -6.26
CA GLU A 71 -3.44 10.70 -5.03
C GLU A 71 -3.98 9.27 -5.13
N ARG A 72 -5.07 9.03 -5.87
CA ARG A 72 -5.60 7.67 -6.08
C ARG A 72 -4.58 6.80 -6.81
N GLN A 73 -3.95 7.35 -7.85
CA GLN A 73 -2.90 6.65 -8.58
C GLN A 73 -1.66 6.42 -7.69
N LYS A 74 -1.25 7.43 -6.90
CA LYS A 74 -0.14 7.27 -5.95
C LYS A 74 -0.39 6.13 -4.97
N ILE A 75 -1.60 6.03 -4.41
CA ILE A 75 -1.97 4.93 -3.52
C ILE A 75 -1.95 3.58 -4.23
N VAL A 76 -2.49 3.47 -5.45
CA VAL A 76 -2.39 2.23 -6.24
C VAL A 76 -0.93 1.84 -6.47
N ASN A 77 -0.07 2.78 -6.84
CA ASN A 77 1.35 2.52 -7.06
C ASN A 77 2.05 2.05 -5.78
N ILE A 78 1.75 2.65 -4.62
CA ILE A 78 2.30 2.24 -3.33
C ILE A 78 1.86 0.82 -2.96
N VAL A 79 0.58 0.49 -3.18
CA VAL A 79 0.07 -0.87 -2.90
C VAL A 79 0.70 -1.88 -3.86
N PHE A 80 0.80 -1.54 -5.15
CA PHE A 80 1.44 -2.41 -6.13
C PHE A 80 2.92 -2.64 -5.82
N ASP A 81 3.63 -1.59 -5.40
CA ASP A 81 5.03 -1.71 -4.97
C ASP A 81 5.19 -2.66 -3.78
N TRP A 82 4.33 -2.53 -2.75
CA TRP A 82 4.27 -3.47 -1.63
C TRP A 82 4.04 -4.91 -2.09
N LEU A 83 3.02 -5.12 -2.93
CA LEU A 83 2.65 -6.45 -3.44
C LEU A 83 3.77 -7.08 -4.25
N SER A 84 4.58 -6.28 -4.94
CA SER A 84 5.61 -6.78 -5.83
C SER A 84 7.00 -6.93 -5.20
N HIS A 85 7.40 -6.02 -4.30
CA HIS A 85 8.76 -5.98 -3.77
C HIS A 85 8.87 -6.66 -2.41
N GLU A 86 8.16 -6.12 -1.43
CA GLU A 86 8.30 -6.55 -0.03
C GLU A 86 7.48 -7.82 0.24
N ALA A 87 6.23 -7.85 -0.23
CA ALA A 87 5.37 -9.03 -0.08
C ALA A 87 5.66 -10.13 -1.10
N LYS A 88 6.29 -9.79 -2.23
CA LYS A 88 6.67 -10.71 -3.32
C LYS A 88 5.52 -11.60 -3.81
N VAL A 89 4.32 -11.04 -3.90
CA VAL A 89 3.12 -11.73 -4.36
C VAL A 89 2.94 -11.56 -5.86
N LEU A 90 3.16 -10.36 -6.40
CA LEU A 90 3.02 -10.07 -7.83
C LEU A 90 4.38 -9.85 -8.48
N ASP A 91 4.62 -10.47 -9.62
CA ASP A 91 5.83 -10.18 -10.40
C ASP A 91 5.74 -8.76 -11.00
N LYS A 92 6.79 -7.96 -10.76
CA LYS A 92 6.89 -6.60 -11.30
C LYS A 92 7.52 -6.53 -12.66
N ALA A 93 8.01 -7.63 -13.27
CA ALA A 93 8.82 -7.71 -14.52
C ALA A 93 8.56 -6.63 -15.61
N GLY A 94 8.88 -5.35 -15.34
CA GLY A 94 8.47 -4.19 -16.14
C GLY A 94 6.95 -3.91 -16.21
N LEU A 95 6.10 -4.60 -15.44
CA LEU A 95 4.65 -4.54 -15.59
C LEU A 95 4.02 -3.38 -14.80
N THR A 96 2.96 -2.80 -15.35
CA THR A 96 2.05 -1.93 -14.60
C THR A 96 1.19 -2.75 -13.64
N ALA A 97 0.61 -2.09 -12.63
CA ALA A 97 -0.29 -2.74 -11.68
C ALA A 97 -1.45 -3.49 -12.36
N LEU A 98 -2.06 -2.89 -13.39
CA LEU A 98 -3.16 -3.51 -14.13
C LEU A 98 -2.68 -4.70 -14.96
N SER A 99 -1.54 -4.56 -15.65
CA SER A 99 -0.97 -5.65 -16.44
C SER A 99 -0.58 -6.86 -15.59
N ALA A 100 0.00 -6.63 -14.41
CA ALA A 100 0.39 -7.70 -13.48
C ALA A 100 -0.84 -8.46 -12.97
N ILE A 101 -1.92 -7.75 -12.64
CA ILE A 101 -3.17 -8.35 -12.17
C ILE A 101 -3.83 -9.22 -13.25
N THR A 102 -3.81 -8.82 -14.52
CA THR A 102 -4.47 -9.59 -15.58
C THR A 102 -3.69 -10.81 -16.06
N GLN A 103 -2.40 -10.90 -15.72
CA GLN A 103 -1.51 -11.98 -16.18
C GLN A 103 -1.25 -13.05 -15.11
N THR A 104 -1.67 -12.81 -13.87
CA THR A 104 -1.48 -13.75 -12.77
C THR A 104 -2.60 -14.81 -12.72
N ASP A 105 -2.32 -15.94 -12.10
CA ASP A 105 -3.32 -16.98 -11.87
C ASP A 105 -4.31 -16.61 -10.74
N LEU A 106 -5.40 -17.36 -10.63
CA LEU A 106 -6.46 -17.09 -9.65
C LEU A 106 -5.97 -17.16 -8.19
N GLN A 107 -5.08 -18.09 -7.85
CA GLN A 107 -4.59 -18.25 -6.49
C GLN A 107 -3.73 -17.04 -6.10
N THR A 108 -2.80 -16.65 -6.96
CA THR A 108 -1.94 -15.49 -6.77
C THR A 108 -2.78 -14.21 -6.70
N TYR A 109 -3.80 -14.06 -7.55
CA TYR A 109 -4.74 -12.94 -7.49
C TYR A 109 -5.44 -12.84 -6.12
N GLN A 110 -5.94 -13.96 -5.58
CA GLN A 110 -6.60 -13.99 -4.28
C GLN A 110 -5.66 -13.63 -3.13
N ILE A 111 -4.41 -14.13 -3.17
CA ILE A 111 -3.38 -13.79 -2.18
C ILE A 111 -3.06 -12.29 -2.27
N ALA A 112 -2.90 -11.75 -3.47
CA ALA A 112 -2.63 -10.33 -3.69
C ALA A 112 -3.77 -9.46 -3.14
N GLN A 113 -5.01 -9.87 -3.35
CA GLN A 113 -6.17 -9.16 -2.82
C GLN A 113 -6.21 -9.14 -1.30
N GLN A 114 -5.96 -10.28 -0.64
CA GLN A 114 -5.92 -10.37 0.82
C GLN A 114 -4.76 -9.56 1.41
N GLU A 115 -3.58 -9.66 0.80
CA GLU A 115 -2.39 -8.93 1.23
C GLU A 115 -2.56 -7.41 1.06
N ALA A 116 -3.17 -6.97 -0.05
CA ALA A 116 -3.49 -5.56 -0.27
C ALA A 116 -4.40 -4.99 0.82
N GLN A 117 -5.44 -5.74 1.22
CA GLN A 117 -6.35 -5.30 2.29
C GLN A 117 -5.62 -5.20 3.64
N ALA A 118 -4.78 -6.19 3.99
CA ALA A 118 -4.00 -6.17 5.22
C ALA A 118 -3.00 -5.01 5.25
N TYR A 119 -2.35 -4.71 4.12
CA TYR A 119 -1.43 -3.60 3.98
C TYR A 119 -2.12 -2.23 4.05
N LEU A 120 -3.28 -2.08 3.39
CA LEU A 120 -4.03 -0.84 3.39
C LEU A 120 -4.52 -0.43 4.79
N LEU A 121 -4.71 -1.38 5.71
CA LEU A 121 -4.98 -1.08 7.10
C LEU A 121 -3.87 -0.24 7.74
N TRP A 122 -2.61 -0.57 7.46
CA TRP A 122 -1.45 0.18 7.95
C TRP A 122 -1.30 1.54 7.28
N LEU A 123 -1.46 1.63 5.96
CA LEU A 123 -1.49 2.92 5.25
C LEU A 123 -2.54 3.86 5.84
N LYS A 124 -3.75 3.36 6.09
CA LYS A 124 -4.83 4.14 6.69
C LYS A 124 -4.51 4.62 8.10
N LYS A 125 -3.88 3.77 8.93
CA LYS A 125 -3.45 4.16 10.29
C LYS A 125 -2.42 5.29 10.25
N PHE A 126 -1.38 5.16 9.42
CA PHE A 126 -0.32 6.18 9.34
C PHE A 126 -0.78 7.46 8.65
N ALA A 127 -1.60 7.38 7.60
CA ALA A 127 -2.18 8.57 6.97
C ALA A 127 -2.99 9.42 7.97
N ARG A 128 -3.75 8.76 8.86
CA ARG A 128 -4.49 9.45 9.92
C ARG A 128 -3.60 10.07 10.98
N ALA A 129 -2.50 9.41 11.32
CA ALA A 129 -1.60 9.85 12.37
C ALA A 129 -0.66 10.99 11.93
N LEU A 130 -0.23 11.01 10.67
CA LEU A 130 0.89 11.85 10.22
C LEU A 130 0.49 12.99 9.26
N LEU A 131 -0.63 12.85 8.57
CA LEU A 131 -1.12 13.86 7.63
C LEU A 131 -2.09 14.79 8.37
N THR A 132 -1.72 16.05 8.51
CA THR A 132 -2.61 17.10 9.01
C THR A 132 -3.47 17.62 7.87
N ASP A 133 -4.73 17.92 8.15
CA ASP A 133 -5.55 18.66 7.21
C ASP A 133 -5.19 20.12 7.45
N ASP A 134 -4.43 20.76 6.54
CA ASP A 134 -4.01 22.17 6.66
C ASP A 134 -5.19 23.14 6.46
N LYS A 135 -6.42 22.72 6.80
CA LYS A 135 -7.60 23.56 6.89
C LYS A 135 -7.98 23.73 8.35
N GLY A 136 -7.28 24.64 9.03
CA GLY A 136 -7.73 25.17 10.32
C GLY A 136 -6.63 25.57 11.29
N GLU A 137 -5.85 26.59 10.96
CA GLU A 137 -5.66 27.80 11.80
C GLU A 137 -5.74 29.03 10.89
#